data_AF-A0A3D5F7R7-F1
#
_entry.id   AF-A0A3D5F7R7-F1
#
_cell.length_a   1.000
_cell.length_b   1.000
_cell.length_c   1.000
_cell.angle_alpha   90.00
_cell.angle_beta   90.00
_cell.angle_gamma   90.00
#
_symmetry.space_group_name_H-M   'P 1'
#
loop_
_entity.id
_entity.type
_entity.pdbx_description
1 polymer ?
#
loop_
_entity_poly.entity_id
_entity_poly.type
_entity_poly.pdbx_seq_one_letter_code
_entity_poly.pdbx_strand_id
1 'polypeptide(L)'
;DFIMEFRALLDGHGLQYGMFGHVDAGVLHVRPALDLCDVEQEKLMHQISDEVVALVAKYGGLMWGEHGKGFRSEYGPAFFGESLFAELRRIKGAFDPGNKMNPGKICTPIDSDDELVKVSDPKRATLDRTIPVAFKETFKPAMDCNGNGLCFNYDTTSPMCPSSKITRDRRHSPKGRAGLIREWLRLLANQGVDHQALMNGQYKTSWLTRWQNTRADIEDFSHEVLEAMNGCLACKSCSSQCPVKVDVPEFRARFLNVYYQRYLRPLKHHLVANVESLTPLMAKLPKVSNALMNNGLAKSLLEKVAGYVDAPPLSVPTLTERSAEVMQTFDLVELEQLD
;
A
#
# COMPACT_ATOMS: atom_id res chain seq x y z
N ASP A 1 -33.84 19.87 -8.46
CA ASP A 1 -34.60 19.21 -7.37
C ASP A 1 -33.79 18.18 -6.61
N PHE A 2 -33.39 17.05 -7.21
CA PHE A 2 -32.62 15.99 -6.52
C PHE A 2 -31.41 16.52 -5.73
N ILE A 3 -30.55 17.35 -6.35
CA ILE A 3 -29.37 17.92 -5.68
C ILE A 3 -29.77 18.74 -4.43
N MET A 4 -30.86 19.50 -4.49
CA MET A 4 -31.28 20.34 -3.37
C MET A 4 -31.77 19.50 -2.19
N GLU A 5 -32.57 18.46 -2.46
CA GLU A 5 -33.03 17.54 -1.41
C GLU A 5 -31.88 16.69 -0.86
N PHE A 6 -30.94 16.26 -1.71
CA PHE A 6 -29.79 15.48 -1.27
C PHE A 6 -28.87 16.33 -0.37
N ARG A 7 -28.65 17.60 -0.72
CA ARG A 7 -27.94 18.54 0.15
C ARG A 7 -28.67 18.72 1.47
N ALA A 8 -29.97 18.97 1.44
CA ALA A 8 -30.77 19.13 2.65
C ALA A 8 -30.71 17.89 3.57
N LEU A 9 -30.69 16.68 3.00
CA LEU A 9 -30.50 15.42 3.73
C LEU A 9 -29.14 15.40 4.44
N LEU A 10 -28.04 15.65 3.71
CA LEU A 10 -26.70 15.62 4.30
C LEU A 10 -26.47 16.76 5.30
N ASP A 11 -26.96 17.96 5.00
CA ASP A 11 -26.91 19.13 5.87
C ASP A 11 -27.72 18.90 7.15
N GLY A 12 -28.86 18.20 7.06
CA GLY A 12 -29.69 17.81 8.20
C GLY A 12 -28.99 16.86 9.19
N HIS A 13 -28.05 16.04 8.68
CA HIS A 13 -27.15 15.22 9.51
C HIS A 13 -25.87 15.96 9.95
N GLY A 14 -25.72 17.24 9.62
CA GLY A 14 -24.57 18.06 9.99
C GLY A 14 -23.27 17.66 9.29
N LEU A 15 -23.33 16.98 8.15
CA LEU A 15 -22.15 16.44 7.48
C LEU A 15 -21.46 17.47 6.60
N GLN A 16 -20.14 17.44 6.61
CA GLN A 16 -19.33 18.06 5.57
C GLN A 16 -19.17 17.09 4.39
N TYR A 17 -19.31 17.56 3.15
CA TYR A 17 -19.21 16.68 1.98
C TYR A 17 -18.64 17.41 0.76
N GLY A 18 -17.91 16.64 -0.06
CA GLY A 18 -17.59 17.04 -1.43
C GLY A 18 -18.64 16.52 -2.39
N MET A 19 -19.10 17.36 -3.32
CA MET A 19 -20.05 17.01 -4.38
C MET A 19 -19.49 17.46 -5.73
N PHE A 20 -19.29 16.52 -6.65
CA PHE A 20 -18.74 16.73 -7.99
C PHE A 20 -19.28 15.66 -8.93
N GLY A 21 -19.12 15.77 -10.25
CA GLY A 21 -19.65 14.75 -11.15
C GLY A 21 -19.66 15.16 -12.61
N HIS A 22 -20.19 14.27 -13.44
CA HIS A 22 -20.35 14.42 -14.87
C HIS A 22 -21.83 14.74 -15.14
N VAL A 23 -22.16 16.04 -15.14
CA VAL A 23 -23.55 16.51 -15.30
C VAL A 23 -24.11 16.10 -16.67
N ASP A 24 -23.26 16.06 -17.69
CA ASP A 24 -23.56 15.59 -19.05
C ASP A 24 -24.01 14.11 -19.10
N ALA A 25 -23.48 13.28 -18.20
CA ALA A 25 -23.86 11.88 -18.06
C ALA A 25 -24.94 11.61 -16.99
N GLY A 26 -25.42 12.66 -16.31
CA GLY A 26 -26.35 12.52 -15.18
C GLY A 26 -25.73 11.82 -13.97
N VAL A 27 -24.40 11.87 -13.81
CA VAL A 27 -23.68 11.18 -12.73
C VAL A 27 -23.20 12.18 -11.69
N LEU A 28 -23.59 11.94 -10.43
CA LEU A 28 -23.14 12.72 -9.27
C LEU A 28 -22.28 11.84 -8.34
N HIS A 29 -21.11 12.34 -7.98
CA HIS A 29 -20.23 11.79 -6.96
C HIS A 29 -20.30 12.62 -5.70
N VAL A 30 -20.71 12.00 -4.60
CA VAL A 30 -20.79 12.65 -3.29
C VAL A 30 -19.94 11.88 -2.30
N ARG A 31 -19.12 12.61 -1.54
CA ARG A 31 -18.25 12.05 -0.52
C ARG A 31 -18.48 12.76 0.80
N PRO A 32 -19.39 12.25 1.65
CA PRO A 32 -19.52 12.69 3.03
C PRO A 32 -18.24 12.40 3.83
N ALA A 33 -17.84 13.34 4.67
CA ALA A 33 -16.70 13.21 5.58
C ALA A 33 -17.15 12.43 6.83
N LEU A 34 -17.00 11.11 6.76
CA LEU A 34 -17.30 10.18 7.85
C LEU A 34 -16.03 9.41 8.24
N ASP A 35 -15.80 9.24 9.54
CA ASP A 35 -14.83 8.28 10.07
C ASP A 35 -15.51 6.95 10.36
N LEU A 36 -15.32 5.98 9.47
CA LEU A 36 -15.88 4.64 9.66
C LEU A 36 -15.21 3.85 10.79
N CYS A 37 -14.11 4.34 11.38
CA CYS A 37 -13.57 3.76 12.61
C CYS A 37 -14.42 4.12 13.84
N ASP A 38 -15.20 5.20 13.80
CA ASP A 38 -16.17 5.56 14.82
C ASP A 38 -17.46 4.72 14.64
N VAL A 39 -17.90 4.08 15.73
CA VAL A 39 -19.06 3.19 15.73
C VAL A 39 -20.36 3.94 15.44
N GLU A 40 -20.50 5.16 15.98
CA GLU A 40 -21.71 5.96 15.78
C GLU A 40 -21.76 6.52 14.36
N GLN A 41 -20.61 6.93 13.80
CA GLN A 41 -20.55 7.35 12.40
C GLN A 41 -20.72 6.19 11.41
N GLU A 42 -20.31 4.96 11.76
CA GLU A 42 -20.62 3.78 10.96
C GLU A 42 -22.14 3.50 10.92
N LYS A 43 -22.83 3.64 12.05
CA LYS A 43 -24.31 3.54 12.09
C LYS A 43 -24.96 4.64 11.26
N LEU A 44 -24.48 5.88 11.39
CA LEU A 44 -24.95 7.02 10.61
C LEU A 44 -24.77 6.79 9.10
N MET A 45 -23.65 6.19 8.68
CA MET A 45 -23.40 5.82 7.28
C MET A 45 -24.44 4.84 6.74
N HIS A 46 -24.89 3.87 7.55
CA HIS A 46 -25.95 2.95 7.17
C HIS A 46 -27.30 3.68 7.07
N GLN A 47 -27.67 4.48 8.07
CA GLN A 47 -28.90 5.29 8.05
C GLN A 47 -28.97 6.20 6.82
N ILE A 48 -27.90 6.93 6.53
CA ILE A 48 -27.83 7.81 5.35
C ILE A 48 -27.92 7.00 4.07
N SER A 49 -27.37 5.78 4.03
CA SER A 49 -27.49 4.91 2.85
C SER A 49 -28.94 4.58 2.56
N ASP A 50 -29.75 4.25 3.57
CA ASP A 50 -31.19 3.99 3.43
C ASP A 50 -31.96 5.23 2.95
N GLU A 51 -31.70 6.38 3.56
CA GLU A 51 -32.35 7.65 3.20
C GLU A 51 -31.98 8.08 1.77
N VAL A 52 -30.72 7.90 1.37
CA VAL A 52 -30.25 8.19 0.01
C VAL A 52 -30.86 7.23 -1.00
N VAL A 53 -31.01 5.94 -0.67
CA VAL A 53 -31.70 4.97 -1.55
C VAL A 53 -33.14 5.40 -1.79
N ALA A 54 -33.87 5.78 -0.75
CA ALA A 54 -35.25 6.27 -0.87
C ALA A 54 -35.32 7.55 -1.71
N LEU A 55 -34.40 8.49 -1.50
CA LEU A 55 -34.34 9.73 -2.27
C LEU A 55 -34.01 9.46 -3.75
N VAL A 56 -33.05 8.59 -4.03
CA VAL A 56 -32.70 8.20 -5.41
C VAL A 56 -33.89 7.53 -6.10
N ALA A 57 -34.60 6.64 -5.40
CA ALA A 57 -35.79 5.97 -5.92
C ALA A 57 -36.93 6.97 -6.23
N LYS A 58 -37.15 7.98 -5.38
CA LYS A 58 -38.13 9.06 -5.61
C LYS A 58 -37.94 9.75 -6.96
N TYR A 59 -36.68 9.90 -7.41
CA TYR A 59 -36.34 10.55 -8.68
C TYR A 59 -36.07 9.55 -9.82
N GLY A 60 -36.35 8.26 -9.64
CA GLY A 60 -36.11 7.22 -10.65
C GLY A 60 -34.63 7.00 -10.98
N GLY A 61 -33.72 7.38 -10.09
CA GLY A 61 -32.27 7.27 -10.28
C GLY A 61 -31.70 5.92 -9.85
N LEU A 62 -30.36 5.81 -9.90
CA LEU A 62 -29.60 4.65 -9.44
C LEU A 62 -28.48 5.07 -8.47
N MET A 63 -28.35 4.38 -7.34
CA MET A 63 -27.35 4.72 -6.31
C MET A 63 -25.90 4.38 -6.72
N TRP A 64 -25.72 3.57 -7.78
CA TRP A 64 -24.42 3.12 -8.29
C TRP A 64 -24.32 3.26 -9.81
N GLY A 65 -24.00 4.46 -10.30
CA GLY A 65 -23.75 4.66 -11.75
C GLY A 65 -22.48 3.95 -12.25
N GLU A 66 -21.33 4.26 -11.65
CA GLU A 66 -20.01 3.81 -12.15
C GLU A 66 -19.29 2.82 -11.21
N HIS A 67 -19.30 3.09 -9.90
CA HIS A 67 -18.38 2.46 -8.94
C HIS A 67 -18.85 1.10 -8.38
N GLY A 68 -19.89 0.51 -8.98
CA GLY A 68 -20.46 -0.78 -8.57
C GLY A 68 -21.17 -0.76 -7.20
N LYS A 69 -21.60 -1.93 -6.74
CA LYS A 69 -22.49 -2.09 -5.56
C LYS A 69 -21.72 -2.38 -4.28
N GLY A 70 -20.90 -3.44 -4.29
CA GLY A 70 -20.10 -3.84 -3.12
C GLY A 70 -20.99 -4.24 -1.94
N PHE A 71 -20.81 -3.60 -0.79
CA PHE A 71 -21.66 -3.81 0.39
C PHE A 71 -23.06 -3.19 0.26
N ARG A 72 -23.30 -2.33 -0.73
CA ARG A 72 -24.62 -1.76 -1.03
C ARG A 72 -25.51 -2.71 -1.83
N SER A 73 -25.13 -3.99 -1.90
CA SER A 73 -25.83 -4.98 -2.72
C SER A 73 -27.17 -5.39 -2.14
N GLU A 74 -27.37 -5.21 -0.83
CA GLU A 74 -28.67 -5.43 -0.18
C GLU A 74 -29.82 -4.65 -0.83
N TYR A 75 -29.55 -3.48 -1.42
CA TYR A 75 -30.56 -2.70 -2.15
C TYR A 75 -30.81 -3.20 -3.57
N GLY A 76 -29.92 -4.06 -4.10
CA GLY A 76 -29.97 -4.57 -5.47
C GLY A 76 -31.32 -5.14 -5.88
N PRO A 77 -31.94 -6.06 -5.10
CA PRO A 77 -33.25 -6.63 -5.42
C PRO A 77 -34.33 -5.57 -5.68
N ALA A 78 -34.36 -4.50 -4.88
CA ALA A 78 -35.36 -3.44 -5.04
C ALA A 78 -35.16 -2.63 -6.33
N PHE A 79 -33.91 -2.39 -6.75
CA PHE A 79 -33.61 -1.64 -7.98
C PHE A 79 -33.77 -2.47 -9.26
N PHE A 80 -33.42 -3.77 -9.23
CA PHE A 80 -33.59 -4.65 -10.39
C PHE A 80 -35.02 -5.19 -10.53
N GLY A 81 -35.75 -5.29 -9.41
CA GLY A 81 -36.99 -6.05 -9.35
C GLY A 81 -36.74 -7.56 -9.44
N GLU A 82 -37.79 -8.33 -9.17
CA GLU A 82 -37.72 -9.79 -9.04
C GLU A 82 -37.18 -10.47 -10.31
N SER A 83 -37.70 -10.08 -11.48
CA SER A 83 -37.37 -10.71 -12.77
C SER A 83 -35.89 -10.53 -13.14
N LEU A 84 -35.38 -9.29 -13.18
CA LEU A 84 -33.99 -9.04 -13.56
C LEU A 84 -33.02 -9.55 -12.50
N PHE A 85 -33.39 -9.46 -11.22
CA PHE A 85 -32.55 -9.99 -10.15
C PHE A 85 -32.45 -11.51 -10.24
N ALA A 86 -33.52 -12.24 -10.55
CA ALA A 86 -33.48 -13.68 -10.78
C ALA A 86 -32.55 -14.07 -11.94
N GLU A 87 -32.55 -13.31 -13.04
CA GLU A 87 -31.62 -13.56 -14.15
C GLU A 87 -30.15 -13.35 -13.75
N LEU A 88 -29.85 -12.31 -12.96
CA LEU A 88 -28.50 -12.13 -12.41
C LEU A 88 -28.07 -13.33 -11.57
N ARG A 89 -28.99 -13.87 -10.74
CA ARG A 89 -28.74 -15.05 -9.91
C ARG A 89 -28.51 -16.32 -10.74
N ARG A 90 -29.25 -16.50 -11.86
CA ARG A 90 -29.04 -17.60 -12.82
C ARG A 90 -27.66 -17.52 -13.47
N ILE A 91 -27.27 -16.33 -13.93
CA ILE A 91 -25.94 -16.09 -14.49
C ILE A 91 -24.85 -16.43 -13.45
N LYS A 92 -24.99 -15.93 -12.22
CA LYS A 92 -24.07 -16.23 -11.12
C LYS A 92 -23.98 -17.75 -10.85
N GLY A 93 -25.10 -18.45 -10.83
CA GLY A 93 -25.14 -19.90 -10.65
C GLY A 93 -24.45 -20.68 -11.78
N ALA A 94 -24.58 -20.22 -13.04
CA ALA A 94 -23.93 -20.87 -14.17
C ALA A 94 -22.39 -20.77 -14.14
N PHE A 95 -21.84 -19.62 -13.71
CA PHE A 95 -20.40 -19.37 -13.70
C PHE A 95 -19.71 -19.65 -12.34
N ASP A 96 -20.47 -19.66 -11.24
CA ASP A 96 -19.95 -19.89 -9.89
C ASP A 96 -20.99 -20.61 -9.01
N PRO A 97 -21.29 -21.88 -9.30
CA PRO A 97 -22.34 -22.65 -8.61
C PRO A 97 -22.05 -22.85 -7.11
N GLY A 98 -20.78 -22.86 -6.72
CA GLY A 98 -20.36 -22.97 -5.32
C GLY A 98 -20.25 -21.63 -4.59
N ASN A 99 -20.68 -20.53 -5.21
CA ASN A 99 -20.62 -19.15 -4.71
C ASN A 99 -19.24 -18.75 -4.13
N LYS A 100 -18.14 -19.18 -4.73
CA LYS A 100 -16.78 -18.93 -4.20
C LYS A 100 -16.25 -17.54 -4.55
N MET A 101 -16.76 -16.93 -5.62
CA MET A 101 -16.26 -15.67 -6.19
C MET A 101 -17.04 -14.48 -5.63
N ASN A 102 -16.50 -13.83 -4.59
CA ASN A 102 -17.11 -12.68 -3.90
C ASN A 102 -18.59 -12.93 -3.50
N PRO A 103 -18.85 -13.85 -2.55
CA PRO A 103 -20.19 -14.16 -2.09
C PRO A 103 -20.99 -12.91 -1.70
N GLY A 104 -22.24 -12.82 -2.15
CA GLY A 104 -23.20 -11.77 -1.75
C GLY A 104 -22.94 -10.35 -2.27
N LYS A 105 -21.81 -10.07 -2.95
CA LYS A 105 -21.37 -8.72 -3.36
C LYS A 105 -22.06 -8.13 -4.60
N ILE A 106 -22.84 -8.91 -5.34
CA ILE A 106 -23.64 -8.44 -6.48
C ILE A 106 -24.98 -9.19 -6.48
N CYS A 107 -24.90 -10.51 -6.46
CA CYS A 107 -26.01 -11.45 -6.35
C CYS A 107 -25.49 -12.78 -5.79
N THR A 108 -26.40 -13.67 -5.42
CA THR A 108 -26.11 -15.06 -5.03
C THR A 108 -26.63 -16.02 -6.11
N PRO A 109 -26.10 -17.25 -6.24
CA PRO A 109 -26.68 -18.23 -7.16
C PRO A 109 -28.19 -18.42 -6.93
N ILE A 110 -28.93 -18.74 -7.98
CA ILE A 110 -30.40 -18.85 -7.90
C ILE A 110 -30.85 -19.92 -6.90
N ASP A 111 -30.14 -21.05 -6.85
CA ASP A 111 -30.44 -22.19 -5.95
C ASP A 111 -29.68 -22.13 -4.63
N SER A 112 -29.05 -20.99 -4.30
CA SER A 112 -28.30 -20.81 -3.05
C SER A 112 -29.14 -20.09 -1.99
N ASP A 113 -29.00 -20.57 -0.74
CA ASP A 113 -29.53 -19.94 0.49
C ASP A 113 -28.62 -18.82 1.02
N ASP A 114 -27.52 -18.50 0.33
CA ASP A 114 -26.61 -17.42 0.73
C ASP A 114 -27.31 -16.05 0.67
N GLU A 115 -26.96 -15.18 1.61
CA GLU A 115 -27.45 -13.81 1.68
C GLU A 115 -26.56 -12.82 0.91
N LEU A 116 -27.18 -11.70 0.52
CA LEU A 116 -26.44 -10.53 0.08
C LEU A 116 -25.71 -9.90 1.26
N VAL A 117 -24.55 -9.33 0.97
CA VAL A 117 -23.86 -8.50 1.97
C VAL A 117 -24.65 -7.22 2.22
N LYS A 118 -24.63 -6.79 3.48
CA LYS A 118 -25.33 -5.61 3.99
C LYS A 118 -24.34 -4.48 4.25
N VAL A 119 -24.75 -3.23 4.15
CA VAL A 119 -23.94 -2.04 4.45
C VAL A 119 -23.47 -2.08 5.92
N SER A 120 -24.26 -2.69 6.79
CA SER A 120 -23.95 -2.93 8.21
C SER A 120 -22.93 -4.05 8.46
N ASP A 121 -22.63 -4.92 7.49
CA ASP A 121 -21.68 -6.02 7.67
C ASP A 121 -20.27 -5.52 8.01
N PRO A 122 -19.42 -6.36 8.63
CA PRO A 122 -18.03 -6.02 8.93
C PRO A 122 -17.27 -5.56 7.68
N LYS A 123 -16.69 -4.37 7.79
CA LYS A 123 -15.86 -3.75 6.75
C LYS A 123 -14.43 -3.63 7.27
N ARG A 124 -13.53 -3.17 6.41
CA ARG A 124 -12.14 -2.88 6.82
C ARG A 124 -12.07 -2.02 8.09
N ALA A 125 -12.91 -0.99 8.19
CA ALA A 125 -12.90 -0.06 9.31
C ALA A 125 -13.25 -0.73 10.66
N THR A 126 -14.03 -1.82 10.63
CA THR A 126 -14.38 -2.62 11.81
C THR A 126 -13.14 -3.22 12.48
N LEU A 127 -12.12 -3.62 11.69
CA LEU A 127 -10.84 -4.07 12.23
C LEU A 127 -9.92 -2.89 12.52
N ASP A 128 -9.85 -1.90 11.61
CA ASP A 128 -8.95 -0.76 11.76
C ASP A 128 -9.25 0.08 13.02
N ARG A 129 -10.50 0.13 13.52
CA ARG A 129 -10.84 0.85 14.77
C ARG A 129 -10.14 0.29 16.01
N THR A 130 -9.75 -0.99 15.99
CA THR A 130 -9.02 -1.63 17.09
C THR A 130 -7.54 -1.24 17.13
N ILE A 131 -7.02 -0.60 16.07
CA ILE A 131 -5.65 -0.10 16.02
C ILE A 131 -5.58 1.25 16.78
N PRO A 132 -4.72 1.38 17.82
CA PRO A 132 -4.49 2.63 18.51
C PRO A 132 -4.16 3.80 17.58
N VAL A 133 -4.68 4.98 17.90
CA VAL A 133 -4.48 6.21 17.09
C VAL A 133 -3.00 6.51 16.86
N ALA A 134 -2.15 6.31 17.87
CA ALA A 134 -0.71 6.55 17.76
C ALA A 134 -0.03 5.67 16.68
N PHE A 135 -0.44 4.40 16.56
CA PHE A 135 0.00 3.53 15.47
C PHE A 135 -0.50 4.02 14.11
N LYS A 136 -1.76 4.46 14.04
CA LYS A 136 -2.34 4.97 12.79
C LYS A 136 -1.60 6.19 12.27
N GLU A 137 -1.30 7.17 13.14
CA GLU A 137 -0.56 8.37 12.76
C GLU A 137 0.87 8.04 12.31
N THR A 138 1.50 7.08 12.99
CA THR A 138 2.86 6.66 12.62
C THR A 138 2.92 5.91 11.31
N PHE A 139 1.87 5.17 10.96
CA PHE A 139 1.80 4.44 9.69
C PHE A 139 0.73 5.04 8.78
N LYS A 140 0.53 6.36 8.86
CA LYS A 140 -0.51 7.09 8.15
C LYS A 140 -0.58 6.78 6.65
N PRO A 141 0.54 6.71 5.89
CA PRO A 141 0.49 6.36 4.47
C PRO A 141 -0.10 4.97 4.19
N ALA A 142 0.05 4.01 5.11
CA ALA A 142 -0.63 2.72 5.01
C ALA A 142 -2.11 2.84 5.37
N MET A 143 -2.45 3.63 6.40
CA MET A 143 -3.81 3.89 6.89
C MET A 143 -4.67 4.74 5.94
N ASP A 144 -4.07 5.55 5.09
CA ASP A 144 -4.75 6.40 4.11
C ASP A 144 -5.13 5.62 2.83
N CYS A 145 -4.59 4.41 2.63
CA CYS A 145 -5.00 3.55 1.51
C CYS A 145 -6.52 3.29 1.58
N ASN A 146 -7.31 3.91 0.71
CA ASN A 146 -8.77 3.74 0.72
C ASN A 146 -9.23 2.37 0.19
N GLY A 147 -8.31 1.51 -0.27
CA GLY A 147 -8.61 0.16 -0.75
C GLY A 147 -8.98 0.09 -2.22
N ASN A 148 -8.83 1.17 -3.00
CA ASN A 148 -9.02 1.13 -4.44
C ASN A 148 -8.08 0.11 -5.11
N GLY A 149 -8.55 -0.48 -6.21
CA GLY A 149 -7.85 -1.55 -6.93
C GLY A 149 -6.91 -1.07 -8.03
N LEU A 150 -6.67 0.23 -8.20
CA LEU A 150 -5.90 0.78 -9.33
C LEU A 150 -4.51 0.16 -9.45
N CYS A 151 -3.93 -0.20 -8.31
CA CYS A 151 -2.61 -0.81 -8.27
C CYS A 151 -2.55 -2.28 -8.74
N PHE A 152 -3.70 -2.90 -9.02
CA PHE A 152 -3.77 -4.22 -9.68
C PHE A 152 -3.71 -4.08 -11.21
N ASN A 153 -2.83 -3.20 -11.69
CA ASN A 153 -2.61 -2.95 -13.11
C ASN A 153 -1.65 -4.01 -13.69
N TYR A 154 -1.97 -4.54 -14.87
CA TYR A 154 -1.15 -5.52 -15.60
C TYR A 154 -0.31 -4.91 -16.72
N ASP A 155 -0.50 -3.63 -17.03
CA ASP A 155 0.31 -2.93 -18.03
C ASP A 155 1.80 -2.97 -17.67
N THR A 156 2.61 -3.55 -18.56
CA THR A 156 4.05 -3.75 -18.36
C THR A 156 4.84 -2.44 -18.37
N THR A 157 4.29 -1.37 -18.93
CA THR A 157 4.95 -0.06 -19.03
C THR A 157 4.66 0.84 -17.83
N SER A 158 3.58 0.57 -17.09
CA SER A 158 3.30 1.28 -15.85
C SER A 158 4.39 0.99 -14.80
N PRO A 159 5.03 2.00 -14.20
CA PRO A 159 6.12 1.80 -13.25
C PRO A 159 5.61 1.30 -11.88
N MET A 160 4.30 1.37 -11.60
CA MET A 160 3.75 0.97 -10.31
C MET A 160 3.66 -0.55 -10.16
N CYS A 161 4.45 -0.97 -9.16
CA CYS A 161 4.76 -2.30 -8.61
C CYS A 161 5.06 -3.44 -9.59
N PRO A 162 6.29 -3.46 -10.16
CA PRO A 162 6.80 -4.59 -10.94
C PRO A 162 6.74 -5.92 -10.19
N SER A 163 7.02 -5.92 -8.87
CA SER A 163 6.97 -7.15 -8.07
C SER A 163 5.58 -7.79 -8.07
N SER A 164 4.50 -7.02 -7.90
CA SER A 164 3.14 -7.54 -7.96
C SER A 164 2.77 -8.11 -9.34
N LYS A 165 3.32 -7.55 -10.42
CA LYS A 165 3.07 -8.00 -11.80
C LYS A 165 3.78 -9.32 -12.10
N ILE A 166 5.02 -9.44 -11.64
CA ILE A 166 5.85 -10.64 -11.83
C ILE A 166 5.33 -11.80 -10.98
N THR A 167 5.11 -11.57 -9.68
CA THR A 167 4.68 -12.65 -8.77
C THR A 167 3.21 -13.01 -8.94
N ARG A 168 2.40 -12.10 -9.51
CA ARG A 168 0.92 -12.17 -9.54
C ARG A 168 0.29 -12.29 -8.15
N ASP A 169 1.06 -11.99 -7.12
CA ASP A 169 0.61 -12.00 -5.74
C ASP A 169 0.27 -10.56 -5.32
N ARG A 170 -1.00 -10.38 -4.95
CA ARG A 170 -1.56 -9.10 -4.54
C ARG A 170 -0.91 -8.55 -3.26
N ARG A 171 -0.29 -9.39 -2.42
CA ARG A 171 0.49 -8.96 -1.25
C ARG A 171 1.63 -8.01 -1.63
N HIS A 172 2.20 -8.14 -2.84
CA HIS A 172 3.28 -7.29 -3.35
C HIS A 172 2.80 -5.99 -4.01
N SER A 173 1.49 -5.74 -4.07
CA SER A 173 0.94 -4.46 -4.53
C SER A 173 0.97 -3.41 -3.41
N PRO A 174 0.85 -2.10 -3.71
CA PRO A 174 0.68 -1.06 -2.71
C PRO A 174 -0.50 -1.33 -1.76
N LYS A 175 -1.64 -1.78 -2.30
CA LYS A 175 -2.82 -2.14 -1.49
C LYS A 175 -2.55 -3.34 -0.60
N GLY A 176 -1.89 -4.39 -1.12
CA GLY A 176 -1.53 -5.57 -0.33
C GLY A 176 -0.58 -5.22 0.81
N ARG A 177 0.47 -4.47 0.51
CA ARG A 177 1.45 -3.98 1.51
C ARG A 177 0.81 -3.11 2.59
N ALA A 178 -0.08 -2.20 2.21
CA ALA A 178 -0.84 -1.40 3.17
C ALA A 178 -1.74 -2.28 4.05
N GLY A 179 -2.37 -3.31 3.48
CA GLY A 179 -3.17 -4.29 4.23
C GLY A 179 -2.35 -5.09 5.24
N LEU A 180 -1.17 -5.58 4.84
CA LEU A 180 -0.25 -6.29 5.72
C LEU A 180 0.23 -5.40 6.89
N ILE A 181 0.53 -4.13 6.63
CA ILE A 181 0.89 -3.18 7.70
C ILE A 181 -0.29 -2.96 8.66
N ARG A 182 -1.51 -2.77 8.16
CA ARG A 182 -2.69 -2.61 9.03
C ARG A 182 -2.87 -3.80 9.95
N GLU A 183 -2.80 -5.01 9.39
CA GLU A 183 -2.96 -6.24 10.16
C GLU A 183 -1.82 -6.42 11.16
N TRP A 184 -0.59 -6.12 10.77
CA TRP A 184 0.56 -6.15 11.66
C TRP A 184 0.40 -5.20 12.86
N LEU A 185 -0.08 -3.96 12.63
CA LEU A 185 -0.37 -3.01 13.71
C LEU A 185 -1.49 -3.48 14.62
N ARG A 186 -2.53 -4.11 14.05
CA ARG A 186 -3.63 -4.71 14.82
C ARG A 186 -3.14 -5.83 15.72
N LEU A 187 -2.30 -6.73 15.21
CA LEU A 187 -1.73 -7.83 15.97
C LEU A 187 -0.80 -7.33 17.08
N LEU A 188 0.03 -6.31 16.81
CA LEU A 188 0.86 -5.67 17.84
C LEU A 188 0.01 -5.03 18.95
N ALA A 189 -1.09 -4.36 18.59
CA ALA A 189 -2.01 -3.78 19.54
C ALA A 189 -2.69 -4.85 20.42
N ASN A 190 -3.11 -5.97 19.83
CA ASN A 190 -3.69 -7.10 20.58
C ASN A 190 -2.70 -7.74 21.56
N GLN A 191 -1.40 -7.68 21.26
CA GLN A 191 -0.33 -8.13 22.15
C GLN A 191 0.02 -7.11 23.24
N GLY A 192 -0.66 -5.95 23.29
CA GLY A 192 -0.41 -4.90 24.27
C GLY A 192 0.92 -4.16 24.06
N VAL A 193 1.47 -4.18 22.85
CA VAL A 193 2.76 -3.52 22.57
C VAL A 193 2.59 -2.00 22.56
N ASP A 194 3.36 -1.32 23.39
CA ASP A 194 3.38 0.14 23.45
C ASP A 194 4.02 0.74 22.18
N HIS A 195 3.27 1.63 21.53
CA HIS A 195 3.70 2.37 20.36
C HIS A 195 4.94 3.24 20.62
N GLN A 196 5.00 3.93 21.76
CA GLN A 196 6.10 4.84 22.05
C GLN A 196 7.42 4.08 22.23
N ALA A 197 7.36 2.92 22.90
CA ALA A 197 8.50 2.04 23.07
C ALA A 197 9.09 1.55 21.73
N LEU A 198 8.25 1.25 20.73
CA LEU A 198 8.69 0.79 19.41
C LEU A 198 9.36 1.89 18.58
N MET A 199 8.87 3.13 18.66
CA MET A 199 9.33 4.22 17.81
C MET A 199 10.54 4.98 18.38
N ASN A 200 10.65 5.08 19.71
CA ASN A 200 11.74 5.81 20.36
C ASN A 200 13.02 4.98 20.51
N GLY A 201 13.10 3.79 19.89
CA GLY A 201 14.25 2.89 20.01
C GLY A 201 14.53 2.45 21.45
N GLN A 202 13.51 2.50 22.32
CA GLN A 202 13.64 2.13 23.73
C GLN A 202 13.82 0.62 23.91
N TYR A 203 13.50 -0.18 22.89
CA TYR A 203 13.93 -1.57 22.81
C TYR A 203 15.44 -1.66 22.58
N LYS A 204 16.20 -1.58 23.67
CA LYS A 204 17.63 -1.95 23.73
C LYS A 204 17.78 -3.46 23.73
N THR A 205 17.36 -4.11 22.66
CA THR A 205 17.62 -5.54 22.47
C THR A 205 19.12 -5.75 22.24
N SER A 206 19.72 -6.65 23.01
CA SER A 206 21.11 -7.02 22.83
C SER A 206 21.31 -7.73 21.49
N TRP A 207 22.53 -7.70 20.95
CA TRP A 207 22.87 -8.47 19.75
C TRP A 207 22.57 -9.97 19.92
N LEU A 208 22.81 -10.53 21.12
CA LEU A 208 22.54 -11.93 21.42
C LEU A 208 21.04 -12.25 21.33
N THR A 209 20.18 -11.40 21.87
CA THR A 209 18.71 -11.55 21.79
C THR A 209 18.23 -11.52 20.34
N ARG A 210 18.75 -10.59 19.53
CA ARG A 210 18.41 -10.52 18.10
C ARG A 210 18.86 -11.77 17.36
N TRP A 211 20.04 -12.28 17.66
CA TRP A 211 20.56 -13.52 17.08
C TRP A 211 19.69 -14.73 17.44
N GLN A 212 19.29 -14.84 18.71
CA GLN A 212 18.36 -15.88 19.18
C GLN A 212 17.04 -15.79 18.43
N ASN A 213 16.42 -14.59 18.37
CA ASN A 213 15.16 -14.36 17.66
C ASN A 213 15.26 -14.70 16.17
N THR A 214 16.37 -14.35 15.51
CA THR A 214 16.57 -14.66 14.08
C THR A 214 16.74 -16.14 13.79
N ARG A 215 17.24 -16.93 14.76
CA ARG A 215 17.42 -18.38 14.59
C ARG A 215 16.28 -19.22 15.16
N ALA A 216 15.42 -18.61 15.97
CA ALA A 216 14.28 -19.29 16.55
C ALA A 216 13.23 -19.56 15.46
N ASP A 217 12.68 -20.77 15.47
CA ASP A 217 11.57 -21.17 14.61
C ASP A 217 10.25 -20.73 15.27
N ILE A 218 10.01 -19.42 15.27
CA ILE A 218 8.82 -18.80 15.86
C ILE A 218 7.94 -18.29 14.71
N GLU A 219 6.67 -18.66 14.73
CA GLU A 219 5.67 -18.09 13.84
C GLU A 219 5.43 -16.61 14.22
N ASP A 220 6.01 -15.70 13.44
CA ASP A 220 5.86 -14.25 13.59
C ASP A 220 5.40 -13.64 12.26
N PHE A 221 4.20 -13.07 12.25
CA PHE A 221 3.60 -12.40 11.09
C PHE A 221 4.50 -11.29 10.50
N SER A 222 5.39 -10.71 11.31
CA SER A 222 6.38 -9.74 10.86
C SER A 222 7.27 -10.29 9.73
N HIS A 223 7.49 -11.60 9.65
CA HIS A 223 8.23 -12.23 8.55
C HIS A 223 7.47 -12.16 7.22
N GLU A 224 6.15 -12.36 7.22
CA GLU A 224 5.31 -12.19 6.02
C GLU A 224 5.25 -10.73 5.56
N VAL A 225 5.18 -9.79 6.50
CA VAL A 225 5.25 -8.35 6.20
C VAL A 225 6.61 -8.04 5.56
N LEU A 226 7.70 -8.55 6.14
CA LEU A 226 9.05 -8.36 5.59
C LEU A 226 9.18 -8.92 4.17
N GLU A 227 8.64 -10.11 3.89
CA GLU A 227 8.62 -10.72 2.55
C GLU A 227 8.00 -9.77 1.52
N ALA A 228 6.80 -9.26 1.81
CA ALA A 228 6.10 -8.34 0.92
C ALA A 228 6.85 -7.01 0.74
N MET A 229 7.47 -6.49 1.82
CA MET A 229 8.26 -5.26 1.80
C MET A 229 9.59 -5.42 1.06
N ASN A 230 10.21 -6.60 1.06
CA ASN A 230 11.45 -6.87 0.34
C ASN A 230 11.28 -6.77 -1.16
N GLY A 231 10.08 -7.07 -1.69
CA GLY A 231 9.75 -6.84 -3.10
C GLY A 231 9.57 -5.37 -3.50
N CYS A 232 9.68 -4.41 -2.57
CA CYS A 232 9.55 -2.99 -2.87
C CYS A 232 10.90 -2.36 -3.24
N LEU A 233 11.00 -1.83 -4.46
CA LEU A 233 12.20 -1.11 -4.95
C LEU A 233 12.33 0.32 -4.41
N ALA A 234 11.39 0.77 -3.57
CA ALA A 234 11.32 2.14 -3.06
C ALA A 234 11.24 3.26 -4.13
N CYS A 235 10.81 2.95 -5.36
CA CYS A 235 10.77 3.88 -6.51
C CYS A 235 9.75 5.02 -6.43
N LYS A 236 8.93 5.11 -5.38
CA LYS A 236 7.87 6.13 -5.18
C LYS A 236 6.79 6.22 -6.29
N SER A 237 6.70 5.28 -7.22
CA SER A 237 5.63 5.32 -8.25
C SER A 237 4.22 5.21 -7.66
N CYS A 238 4.06 4.52 -6.52
CA CYS A 238 2.77 4.44 -5.85
C CYS A 238 2.32 5.75 -5.21
N SER A 239 3.25 6.59 -4.75
CA SER A 239 2.90 7.88 -4.14
C SER A 239 2.48 8.92 -5.18
N SER A 240 2.98 8.81 -6.42
CA SER A 240 2.60 9.72 -7.52
C SER A 240 1.40 9.25 -8.32
N GLN A 241 1.26 7.95 -8.58
CA GLN A 241 0.21 7.41 -9.46
C GLN A 241 -1.07 7.00 -8.72
N CYS A 242 -1.00 6.78 -7.41
CA CYS A 242 -2.20 6.47 -6.64
C CYS A 242 -2.98 7.77 -6.36
N PRO A 243 -4.30 7.82 -6.62
CA PRO A 243 -5.10 9.03 -6.35
C PRO A 243 -5.13 9.40 -4.87
N VAL A 244 -4.92 8.43 -3.97
CA VAL A 244 -4.80 8.65 -2.52
C VAL A 244 -3.35 8.70 -2.03
N LYS A 245 -2.38 8.76 -2.96
CA LYS A 245 -0.94 8.99 -2.69
C LYS A 245 -0.32 8.05 -1.64
N VAL A 246 -0.66 6.76 -1.69
CA VAL A 246 -0.06 5.75 -0.79
C VAL A 246 1.46 5.69 -0.98
N ASP A 247 2.21 5.90 0.09
CA ASP A 247 3.67 5.85 0.11
C ASP A 247 4.18 4.56 0.78
N VAL A 248 4.33 3.50 -0.05
CA VAL A 248 4.94 2.24 0.37
C VAL A 248 6.38 2.42 0.87
N PRO A 249 7.28 3.14 0.15
CA PRO A 249 8.64 3.39 0.64
C PRO A 249 8.69 3.91 2.08
N GLU A 250 7.83 4.86 2.44
CA GLU A 250 7.80 5.47 3.76
C GLU A 250 7.42 4.46 4.85
N PHE A 251 6.25 3.82 4.75
CA PHE A 251 5.85 2.88 5.79
C PHE A 251 6.74 1.63 5.83
N ARG A 252 7.37 1.25 4.70
CA ARG A 252 8.40 0.21 4.66
C ARG A 252 9.61 0.60 5.50
N ALA A 253 10.11 1.83 5.37
CA ALA A 253 11.26 2.28 6.15
C ALA A 253 10.95 2.24 7.66
N ARG A 254 9.76 2.71 8.05
CA ARG A 254 9.28 2.66 9.45
C ARG A 254 9.16 1.20 9.94
N PHE A 255 8.56 0.32 9.15
CA PHE A 255 8.47 -1.11 9.47
C PHE A 255 9.85 -1.75 9.65
N LEU A 256 10.79 -1.53 8.72
CA LEU A 256 12.14 -2.11 8.80
C LEU A 256 12.92 -1.58 10.02
N ASN A 257 12.68 -0.33 10.44
CA ASN A 257 13.25 0.21 11.67
C ASN A 257 12.79 -0.61 12.88
N VAL A 258 11.50 -0.89 12.99
CA VAL A 258 10.93 -1.69 14.10
C VAL A 258 11.36 -3.15 13.99
N TYR A 259 11.25 -3.76 12.81
CA TYR A 259 11.60 -5.16 12.57
C TYR A 259 13.04 -5.49 13.02
N TYR A 260 14.01 -4.66 12.64
CA TYR A 260 15.42 -4.88 12.99
C TYR A 260 15.79 -4.44 14.41
N GLN A 261 14.85 -3.92 15.21
CA GLN A 261 15.02 -3.89 16.66
C GLN A 261 14.80 -5.29 17.26
N ARG A 262 14.03 -6.17 16.64
CA ARG A 262 13.80 -7.54 17.15
C ARG A 262 14.75 -8.57 16.54
N TYR A 263 15.10 -8.41 15.27
CA TYR A 263 15.90 -9.36 14.49
C TYR A 263 17.26 -8.81 14.08
N LEU A 264 18.21 -9.69 13.75
CA LEU A 264 19.48 -9.28 13.17
C LEU A 264 19.27 -8.65 11.79
N ARG A 265 19.95 -7.51 11.58
CA ARG A 265 20.00 -6.85 10.28
C ARG A 265 21.03 -7.55 9.38
N PRO A 266 20.69 -7.88 8.11
CA PRO A 266 21.63 -8.48 7.18
C PRO A 266 22.88 -7.62 6.95
N LEU A 267 24.04 -8.26 6.82
CA LEU A 267 25.33 -7.58 6.61
C LEU A 267 25.30 -6.68 5.36
N LYS A 268 24.66 -7.12 4.27
CA LYS A 268 24.48 -6.31 3.05
C LYS A 268 23.87 -4.94 3.31
N HIS A 269 22.97 -4.78 4.30
CA HIS A 269 22.38 -3.47 4.58
C HIS A 269 23.42 -2.50 5.15
N HIS A 270 24.35 -2.99 5.97
CA HIS A 270 25.45 -2.18 6.49
C HIS A 270 26.46 -1.85 5.40
N LEU A 271 26.75 -2.80 4.48
CA LEU A 271 27.61 -2.53 3.33
C LEU A 271 27.02 -1.43 2.45
N VAL A 272 25.76 -1.59 2.01
CA VAL A 272 25.06 -0.61 1.17
C VAL A 272 24.96 0.76 1.84
N ALA A 273 24.63 0.81 3.14
CA ALA A 273 24.52 2.07 3.87
C ALA A 273 25.83 2.87 3.96
N ASN A 274 26.99 2.21 3.82
CA ASN A 274 28.30 2.84 3.88
C ASN A 274 28.96 3.01 2.50
N VAL A 275 28.26 2.68 1.40
CA VAL A 275 28.81 2.80 0.03
C VAL A 275 29.30 4.21 -0.25
N GLU A 276 28.56 5.24 0.15
CA GLU A 276 28.96 6.64 -0.09
C GLU A 276 30.26 7.03 0.64
N SER A 277 30.51 6.47 1.82
CA SER A 277 31.75 6.72 2.57
C SER A 277 32.91 5.85 2.09
N LEU A 278 32.65 4.60 1.69
CA LEU A 278 33.67 3.63 1.30
C LEU A 278 34.12 3.81 -0.15
N THR A 279 33.21 4.14 -1.07
CA THR A 279 33.51 4.24 -2.51
C THR A 279 34.59 5.28 -2.82
N PRO A 280 34.61 6.48 -2.23
CA PRO A 280 35.70 7.44 -2.43
C PRO A 280 37.07 6.93 -1.97
N LEU A 281 37.11 6.13 -0.90
CA LEU A 281 38.35 5.51 -0.43
C LEU A 281 38.81 4.42 -1.39
N MET A 282 37.88 3.57 -1.84
CA MET A 282 38.16 2.50 -2.79
C MET A 282 38.59 3.05 -4.16
N ALA A 283 38.08 4.22 -4.56
CA ALA A 283 38.41 4.90 -5.81
C ALA A 283 39.83 5.48 -5.84
N LYS A 284 40.54 5.59 -4.70
CA LYS A 284 41.96 5.99 -4.67
C LYS A 284 42.88 4.91 -5.23
N LEU A 285 42.49 3.64 -5.12
CA LEU A 285 43.25 2.48 -5.62
C LEU A 285 42.32 1.54 -6.40
N PRO A 286 41.74 1.98 -7.53
CA PRO A 286 40.64 1.28 -8.20
C PRO A 286 41.08 -0.08 -8.75
N LYS A 287 42.34 -0.23 -9.18
CA LYS A 287 42.89 -1.53 -9.63
C LYS A 287 42.89 -2.58 -8.51
N VAL A 288 43.30 -2.19 -7.29
CA VAL A 288 43.33 -3.08 -6.13
C VAL A 288 41.92 -3.40 -5.65
N SER A 289 41.08 -2.38 -5.51
CA SER A 289 39.66 -2.53 -5.15
C SER A 289 38.93 -3.46 -6.12
N ASN A 290 39.12 -3.26 -7.43
CA ASN A 290 38.54 -4.12 -8.46
C ASN A 290 39.08 -5.54 -8.39
N ALA A 291 40.39 -5.74 -8.19
CA ALA A 291 40.97 -7.08 -8.08
C ALA A 291 40.43 -7.84 -6.87
N LEU A 292 40.25 -7.15 -5.73
CA LEU A 292 39.67 -7.73 -4.51
C LEU A 292 38.19 -8.07 -4.69
N MET A 293 37.39 -7.13 -5.21
CA MET A 293 35.95 -7.31 -5.33
C MET A 293 35.52 -8.20 -6.51
N ASN A 294 36.31 -8.21 -7.60
CA ASN A 294 35.96 -8.95 -8.80
C ASN A 294 36.62 -10.32 -8.92
N ASN A 295 37.43 -10.74 -7.95
CA ASN A 295 37.91 -12.12 -7.87
C ASN A 295 36.73 -13.08 -7.59
N GLY A 296 36.62 -14.18 -8.33
CA GLY A 296 35.56 -15.19 -8.18
C GLY A 296 35.43 -15.75 -6.76
N LEU A 297 36.55 -15.93 -6.04
CA LEU A 297 36.52 -16.37 -4.64
C LEU A 297 35.88 -15.32 -3.73
N ALA A 298 36.25 -14.05 -3.91
CA ALA A 298 35.70 -12.95 -3.14
C ALA A 298 34.21 -12.74 -3.44
N LYS A 299 33.80 -12.82 -4.71
CA LYS A 299 32.39 -12.78 -5.12
C LYS A 299 31.59 -13.88 -4.45
N SER A 300 32.06 -15.13 -4.51
CA SER A 300 31.36 -16.26 -3.90
C SER A 300 31.28 -16.15 -2.37
N LEU A 301 32.34 -15.68 -1.72
CA LEU A 301 32.33 -15.43 -0.28
C LEU A 301 31.34 -14.32 0.09
N LEU A 302 31.33 -13.21 -0.65
CA LEU A 302 30.47 -12.07 -0.40
C LEU A 302 28.98 -12.40 -0.66
N GLU A 303 28.70 -13.19 -1.69
CA GLU A 303 27.37 -13.73 -1.97
C GLU A 303 26.89 -14.63 -0.82
N LYS A 304 27.70 -15.63 -0.42
CA LYS A 304 27.31 -16.60 0.62
C LYS A 304 27.19 -16.01 2.02
N VAL A 305 28.08 -15.07 2.38
CA VAL A 305 28.16 -14.50 3.74
C VAL A 305 27.29 -13.26 3.89
N ALA A 306 27.34 -12.34 2.92
CA ALA A 306 26.65 -11.06 3.02
C ALA A 306 25.36 -11.01 2.17
N GLY A 307 25.22 -11.86 1.16
CA GLY A 307 24.13 -11.77 0.17
C GLY A 307 24.27 -10.56 -0.74
N TYR A 308 25.50 -10.08 -0.96
CA TYR A 308 25.80 -8.93 -1.81
C TYR A 308 26.43 -9.42 -3.11
N VAL A 309 25.80 -9.06 -4.24
CA VAL A 309 26.13 -9.55 -5.59
C VAL A 309 26.30 -8.38 -6.54
N ASP A 310 26.96 -8.62 -7.67
CA ASP A 310 27.08 -7.69 -8.80
C ASP A 310 27.57 -6.28 -8.42
N ALA A 311 28.60 -6.22 -7.58
CA ALA A 311 29.26 -4.96 -7.25
C ALA A 311 29.85 -4.32 -8.53
N PRO A 312 29.51 -3.05 -8.86
CA PRO A 312 30.04 -2.41 -10.05
C PRO A 312 31.54 -2.16 -9.92
N PRO A 313 32.34 -2.40 -10.97
CA PRO A 313 33.76 -2.07 -10.96
C PRO A 313 33.97 -0.55 -10.93
N LEU A 314 35.03 -0.12 -10.26
CA LEU A 314 35.48 1.27 -10.28
C LEU A 314 36.23 1.57 -11.59
N SER A 315 36.15 2.82 -12.06
CA SER A 315 36.81 3.25 -13.29
C SER A 315 38.33 3.08 -13.22
N VAL A 316 38.92 2.46 -14.24
CA VAL A 316 40.37 2.39 -14.48
C VAL A 316 40.61 2.72 -15.96
N PRO A 317 41.30 3.82 -16.31
CA PRO A 317 41.83 4.87 -15.43
C PRO A 317 40.73 5.62 -14.63
N THR A 318 41.13 6.29 -13.55
CA THR A 318 40.22 7.05 -12.67
C THR A 318 39.51 8.16 -13.45
N LEU A 319 38.37 8.65 -12.93
CA LEU A 319 37.68 9.78 -13.56
C LEU A 319 38.61 11.00 -13.65
N THR A 320 39.39 11.28 -12.60
CA THR A 320 40.37 12.38 -12.57
C THR A 320 41.41 12.27 -13.69
N GLU A 321 41.98 11.08 -13.90
CA GLU A 321 42.92 10.84 -15.00
C GLU A 321 42.25 11.00 -16.37
N ARG A 322 41.03 10.47 -16.53
CA ARG A 322 40.27 10.57 -17.79
C ARG A 322 39.82 12.00 -18.10
N SER A 323 39.54 12.77 -17.07
CA SER A 323 39.02 14.13 -17.20
C SER A 323 40.12 15.17 -17.31
N ALA A 324 41.38 14.85 -16.95
CA ALA A 324 42.50 15.78 -17.03
C ALA A 324 42.72 16.33 -18.45
N GLU A 325 42.35 15.59 -19.49
CA GLU A 325 42.50 15.99 -20.89
C GLU A 325 41.27 16.74 -21.45
N VAL A 326 40.12 16.67 -20.78
CA VAL A 326 38.82 17.12 -21.33
C VAL A 326 38.17 18.20 -20.47
N MET A 327 38.46 18.24 -19.16
CA MET A 327 38.00 19.28 -18.25
C MET A 327 38.95 20.47 -18.33
N GLN A 328 38.48 21.57 -18.91
CA GLN A 328 39.04 22.87 -18.59
C GLN A 328 38.56 23.26 -17.19
N THR A 329 39.48 23.64 -16.32
CA THR A 329 39.11 24.26 -15.05
C THR A 329 38.36 25.54 -15.35
N PHE A 330 37.21 25.74 -14.73
CA PHE A 330 36.49 27.01 -14.86
C PHE A 330 37.39 28.14 -14.34
N ASP A 331 37.82 29.02 -15.24
CA ASP A 331 38.56 30.22 -14.93
C ASP A 331 37.71 31.44 -15.31
N LEU A 332 37.08 32.04 -14.29
CA LEU A 332 36.25 33.22 -14.47
C LEU A 332 37.04 34.41 -15.01
N VAL A 333 38.32 34.53 -14.61
CA VAL A 333 39.18 35.65 -15.01
C VAL A 333 39.58 35.52 -16.48
N GLU A 334 39.88 34.31 -16.95
CA GLU A 334 40.12 34.03 -18.37
C GLU A 334 38.86 34.29 -19.21
N LEU A 335 37.68 33.87 -18.72
CA LEU A 335 36.40 34.09 -19.41
C LEU A 335 36.02 35.57 -19.49
N GLU A 336 36.29 36.36 -18.44
CA GLU A 336 36.06 37.82 -18.41
C GLU A 336 37.04 38.61 -19.30
N GLN A 337 38.15 37.99 -19.74
CA GLN A 337 39.13 38.58 -20.66
C GLN A 337 38.87 38.25 -22.13
N LEU A 338 37.88 37.40 -22.45
CA LEU A 338 37.51 37.01 -23.81
C LEU A 338 36.57 38.01 -24.52
N ASP A 339 36.37 39.20 -23.95
CA ASP A 339 35.62 40.32 -24.55
C ASP A 339 36.44 41.14 -25.57
#